data_AF-A0A7G6RJ88-F1
#
_entry.id   AF-A0A7G6RJ88-F1
#
_cell.length_a   1.000
_cell.length_b   1.000
_cell.length_c   1.000
_cell.angle_alpha   90.00
_cell.angle_beta   90.00
_cell.angle_gamma   90.00
#
_symmetry.space_group_name_H-M   'P 1'
#
loop_
_entity.id
_entity.type
_entity.pdbx_description
1 polymer ?
#
loop_
_entity_poly.entity_id
_entity_poly.type
_entity_poly.pdbx_seq_one_letter_code
_entity_poly.pdbx_strand_id
1 'polypeptide(L)' 'MTTFTANTLKELAYFYTNTDRSMLEDKGLIQPRKAGDDRWKRFNHNFDIFILKLSAEDRAVLAAMATDYAKSFEPQGGAA' A
#
# COMPACT_ATOMS: atom_id res chain seq x y z
N MET A 1 -9.87 -19.70 -3.98
CA MET A 1 -8.53 -19.89 -3.39
C MET A 1 -7.66 -18.75 -3.91
N THR A 2 -7.04 -17.97 -3.03
CA THR A 2 -6.16 -16.87 -3.45
C THR A 2 -4.78 -17.45 -3.76
N THR A 3 -4.25 -17.18 -4.95
CA THR A 3 -2.92 -17.64 -5.36
C THR A 3 -1.96 -16.46 -5.38
N PHE A 4 -0.87 -16.55 -4.63
CA PHE A 4 0.24 -15.60 -4.70
C PHE A 4 1.31 -16.16 -5.66
N THR A 5 1.85 -15.30 -6.52
CA THR A 5 2.97 -15.66 -7.41
C THR A 5 4.29 -15.10 -6.86
N ALA A 6 5.43 -15.56 -7.40
CA ALA A 6 6.73 -14.97 -7.07
C ALA A 6 6.77 -13.45 -7.38
N ASN A 7 6.14 -13.03 -8.48
CA ASN A 7 6.03 -11.62 -8.84
C ASN A 7 5.16 -10.84 -7.85
N THR A 8 4.09 -11.46 -7.34
CA THR A 8 3.24 -10.83 -6.31
C THR A 8 4.05 -10.45 -5.06
N LEU A 9 4.95 -11.33 -4.60
CA LEU A 9 5.81 -11.02 -3.45
C LEU A 9 6.74 -9.84 -3.73
N LYS A 10 7.33 -9.79 -4.94
CA LYS A 10 8.23 -8.72 -5.38
C LYS A 10 7.49 -7.38 -5.52
N GLU A 11 6.32 -7.37 -6.14
CA GLU A 11 5.48 -6.19 -6.33
C GLU A 11 5.02 -5.60 -4.99
N LEU A 12 4.60 -6.45 -4.05
CA LEU A 12 4.24 -6.04 -2.70
C LEU A 12 5.45 -5.45 -1.95
N ALA A 13 6.62 -6.09 -2.05
CA ALA A 13 7.84 -5.58 -1.42
C ALA A 13 8.22 -4.20 -1.97
N TYR A 14 8.13 -3.99 -3.28
CA TYR A 14 8.36 -2.65 -3.86
C TYR A 14 7.31 -1.65 -3.39
N PHE A 15 6.03 -2.03 -3.41
CA PHE A 15 4.96 -1.15 -2.96
C PHE A 15 5.18 -0.70 -1.51
N TYR A 16 5.43 -1.61 -0.57
CA TYR A 16 5.64 -1.26 0.84
C TYR A 16 6.91 -0.44 1.07
N THR A 17 7.98 -0.71 0.31
CA THR A 17 9.24 0.04 0.43
C THR A 17 9.12 1.48 -0.07
N ASN A 18 8.26 1.72 -1.07
CA ASN A 18 8.11 3.02 -1.72
C ASN A 18 6.84 3.77 -1.29
N THR A 19 6.00 3.18 -0.45
CA THR A 19 4.82 3.86 0.08
C THR A 19 5.19 4.65 1.32
N ASP A 20 5.07 5.97 1.22
CA ASP A 20 5.30 6.87 2.34
C ASP A 20 3.99 7.32 3.01
N ARG A 21 4.15 8.09 4.08
CA ARG A 21 3.03 8.65 4.85
C ARG A 21 2.10 9.51 3.99
N SER A 22 2.64 10.35 3.10
CA SER A 22 1.82 11.26 2.28
C SER A 22 0.89 10.48 1.35
N MET A 23 1.38 9.41 0.74
CA MET A 23 0.55 8.56 -0.13
C MET A 23 -0.63 7.94 0.62
N LEU A 24 -0.45 7.60 1.89
CA LEU A 24 -1.51 7.07 2.75
C LEU A 24 -2.49 8.18 3.20
N GLU A 25 -2.00 9.38 3.46
CA GLU A 25 -2.83 10.56 3.78
C GLU A 25 -3.71 10.95 2.58
N ASP A 26 -3.15 10.99 1.37
CA ASP A 26 -3.86 11.33 0.13
C ASP A 26 -4.99 10.35 -0.20
N LYS A 27 -4.83 9.08 0.20
CA LYS A 27 -5.85 8.03 0.04
C LYS A 27 -6.80 7.93 1.23
N GLY A 28 -6.64 8.79 2.24
CA GLY A 28 -7.50 8.84 3.43
C GLY A 28 -7.30 7.67 4.40
N LEU A 29 -6.29 6.83 4.20
CA LEU A 29 -5.99 5.68 5.07
C LEU A 29 -5.50 6.10 6.45
N ILE A 30 -4.88 7.27 6.52
CA ILE A 30 -4.49 7.97 7.74
C ILE A 30 -4.89 9.44 7.62
N GLN A 31 -5.15 10.12 8.73
CA GLN A 31 -5.55 11.52 8.69
C GLN A 31 -4.33 12.44 8.48
N PRO A 32 -4.46 13.45 7.60
CA PRO A 32 -3.40 14.43 7.36
C PRO A 32 -3.15 15.22 8.63
N ARG A 33 -1.94 15.08 9.18
CA ARG A 33 -1.36 15.86 10.31
C ARG A 33 -2.35 16.46 11.32
N LYS A 34 -3.40 15.75 11.73
CA LYS A 34 -4.08 16.07 12.97
C LYS A 34 -3.12 15.72 14.10
N ALA A 35 -2.94 16.65 15.04
CA ALA A 35 -2.33 16.32 16.31
C ALA A 35 -3.09 15.11 16.90
N GLY A 36 -2.41 13.95 16.99
CA GLY A 36 -3.00 12.70 17.50
C GLY A 36 -3.31 11.61 16.47
N ASP A 37 -3.11 11.81 15.16
CA ASP A 37 -3.08 10.64 14.25
C ASP A 37 -1.71 9.94 14.35
N ASP A 38 -1.66 9.04 15.33
CA ASP A 38 -0.52 8.20 15.58
C ASP A 38 -0.58 6.89 14.80
N ARG A 39 -1.54 6.63 13.90
CA ARG A 39 -1.61 5.31 13.23
C ARG A 39 -0.29 4.97 12.55
N TRP A 40 0.26 5.89 11.77
CA TRP A 40 1.56 5.70 11.13
C TRP A 40 2.72 5.45 12.12
N LYS A 41 2.73 6.16 13.25
CA LYS A 41 3.76 6.00 14.31
C LYS A 41 3.55 4.75 15.17
N ARG A 42 2.30 4.37 15.46
CA ARG A 42 1.88 3.22 16.29
C ARG A 42 2.31 1.91 15.68
N PHE A 43 2.47 1.87 14.36
CA PHE A 43 2.94 0.69 13.66
C PHE A 43 4.44 0.72 13.38
N ASN A 44 5.19 1.75 13.83
CA ASN A 44 6.64 1.84 13.65
C ASN A 44 7.09 1.61 12.19
N HIS A 45 6.32 2.11 11.22
CA HIS A 45 6.54 1.88 9.79
C HIS A 45 6.52 0.38 9.38
N ASN A 46 5.97 -0.49 10.21
CA ASN A 46 5.75 -1.89 9.89
C ASN A 46 4.41 -2.05 9.15
N PHE A 47 4.51 -2.27 7.84
CA PHE A 47 3.35 -2.43 6.95
C PHE A 47 2.48 -3.64 7.32
N ASP A 48 3.06 -4.74 7.82
CA ASP A 48 2.32 -5.93 8.19
C ASP A 48 1.34 -5.64 9.33
N ILE A 49 1.82 -4.97 10.39
CA ILE A 49 0.97 -4.61 11.53
C ILE A 49 -0.08 -3.57 11.10
N PHE A 50 0.30 -2.62 10.25
CA PHE A 50 -0.63 -1.64 9.71
C PHE A 50 -1.79 -2.34 8.97
N ILE A 51 -1.50 -3.23 8.02
CA ILE A 51 -2.50 -3.98 7.23
C ILE A 51 -3.43 -4.79 8.13
N LEU A 52 -2.89 -5.49 9.13
CA LEU A 52 -3.69 -6.34 10.02
C LEU A 52 -4.69 -5.55 10.87
N LYS A 53 -4.41 -4.27 11.13
CA LYS A 53 -5.24 -3.38 11.98
C LYS A 53 -6.20 -2.51 11.18
N LEU A 54 -6.06 -2.46 9.85
CA LEU A 54 -6.99 -1.76 8.97
C LEU A 54 -8.37 -2.41 8.97
N SER A 55 -9.39 -1.58 8.76
CA SER A 55 -10.75 -2.05 8.49
C SER A 55 -10.79 -2.83 7.17
N ALA A 56 -11.88 -3.54 6.89
CA ALA A 56 -12.05 -4.22 5.60
C ALA A 56 -12.04 -3.21 4.42
N GLU A 57 -12.67 -2.05 4.61
CA GLU A 57 -12.74 -0.97 3.62
C GLU A 57 -11.34 -0.38 3.35
N ASP A 58 -10.58 -0.07 4.41
CA ASP A 58 -9.23 0.47 4.28
C ASP A 58 -8.27 -0.54 3.63
N ARG A 59 -8.43 -1.84 3.92
CA ARG A 59 -7.67 -2.89 3.24
C ARG A 59 -7.98 -2.96 1.75
N ALA A 60 -9.22 -2.71 1.35
CA ALA A 60 -9.59 -2.65 -0.07
C ALA A 60 -8.94 -1.45 -0.76
N VAL A 61 -8.90 -0.28 -0.12
CA VAL A 61 -8.19 0.91 -0.63
C VAL A 61 -6.69 0.63 -0.78
N LEU A 62 -6.05 0.04 0.24
CA LEU A 62 -4.63 -0.29 0.18
C LEU A 62 -4.32 -1.34 -0.90
N ALA A 63 -5.21 -2.33 -1.08
CA ALA A 63 -5.08 -3.32 -2.14
C ALA A 63 -5.19 -2.69 -3.54
N ALA A 64 -6.07 -1.70 -3.72
CA ALA A 64 -6.17 -0.93 -4.95
C ALA A 64 -4.87 -0.14 -5.21
N MET A 65 -4.31 0.51 -4.19
CA MET A 65 -3.01 1.19 -4.30
C MET A 65 -1.89 0.24 -4.74
N ALA A 66 -1.78 -0.93 -4.10
CA ALA A 66 -0.77 -1.92 -4.43
C ALA A 66 -0.94 -2.44 -5.87
N THR A 67 -2.19 -2.63 -6.31
CA THR A 67 -2.51 -3.06 -7.68
C THR A 67 -2.14 -2.00 -8.71
N ASP A 68 -2.47 -0.73 -8.46
CA ASP A 68 -2.14 0.38 -9.36
C ASP A 68 -0.61 0.57 -9.44
N TYR A 69 0.08 0.44 -8.31
CA TYR A 69 1.53 0.48 -8.26
C TYR A 69 2.17 -0.69 -9.03
N ALA A 70 1.64 -1.91 -8.89
CA ALA A 70 2.12 -3.07 -9.64
C ALA A 70 2.00 -2.88 -11.16
N LYS A 71 0.87 -2.33 -11.64
CA LYS A 71 0.65 -2.00 -13.05
C LYS A 71 1.63 -0.96 -13.59
N SER A 72 2.16 -0.07 -12.76
CA SER A 72 3.16 0.91 -13.19
C SER A 72 4.49 0.29 -13.63
N PHE A 73 4.74 -0.97 -13.28
CA PHE A 73 5.91 -1.74 -13.73
C PHE A 73 5.70 -2.43 -15.08
N GLU A 74 4.47 -2.50 -15.58
CA GLU A 74 4.22 -3.02 -16.91
C GLU A 74 4.74 -2.01 -17.94
N PRO A 75 5.58 -2.42 -18.91
CA PRO A 75 5.97 -1.53 -19.98
C PRO A 75 4.71 -1.04 -20.69
N GLN A 76 4.47 0.28 -20.72
CA GLN A 76 3.49 0.85 -21.64
C GLN A 76 3.86 0.35 -23.03
N GLY A 77 2.94 -0.41 -23.65
CA GLY A 77 3.18 -1.23 -24.84
C GLY A 77 4.28 -0.70 -25.76
N GLY A 78 5.42 -1.40 -25.78
CA GLY A 78 6.40 -1.26 -26.83
C GLY A 78 5.78 -1.75 -28.13
N ALA A 79 5.22 -0.83 -28.91
CA ALA A 79 5.06 -1.02 -30.34
C ALA A 79 6.47 -1.01 -30.94
N ALA A 80 7.00 -2.20 -31.22
CA ALA A 80 8.06 -2.43 -32.17
C ALA A 80 7.47 -2.50 -33.58
#